data_AF-A0A167L539-F1
#
_entry.id   AF-A0A167L539-F1
#
_cell.length_a   1.000
_cell.length_b   1.000
_cell.length_c   1.000
_cell.angle_alpha   90.00
_cell.angle_beta   90.00
_cell.angle_gamma   90.00
#
_symmetry.space_group_name_H-M   'P 1'
#
loop_
_entity.id
_entity.type
_entity.pdbx_description
1 polymer ?
#
loop_
_entity_poly.entity_id
_entity_poly.type
_entity_poly.pdbx_seq_one_letter_code
_entity_poly.pdbx_strand_id
1 'polypeptide(L)'
;MYNPNLPLVYHPNYSFSFDPKHRFVVSKFARLKSYLEQQGLIGQNLHQGPVGHYADLELVHCEQYVRDLYHNELCPKAMRRIGIPWSKELMARTFTAPLGTYLTASLALKNGVACHLAGGTHHAHYDFGSGYCMVNDLAYTAERLIKEKRVHNVLIFDCDVHQGDGTAAMLTHNPFVFTCSIHCEKNFPFRKQQSDLDIGLDPNVSDHEYLRVVEATIHDLLEQLNPDLVLYDAGVDVWQEDTLGKLDISWQGLEKRDRIVLNACNQKGVPVATVIGGGYDKDHERLAKRHAIVIEQAAKI
;
A
#
# COMPACT_ATOMS: atom_id res chain seq x y z
N MET A 1 -11.64 4.51 22.97
CA MET A 1 -10.68 3.55 23.58
C MET A 1 -10.13 2.74 22.42
N TYR A 2 -8.81 2.61 22.27
CA TYR A 2 -8.23 1.86 21.16
C TYR A 2 -8.39 0.36 21.36
N ASN A 3 -8.60 -0.39 20.27
CA ASN A 3 -8.55 -1.85 20.24
C ASN A 3 -7.09 -2.30 20.40
N PRO A 4 -6.68 -2.85 21.57
CA PRO A 4 -5.29 -3.25 21.79
C PRO A 4 -4.91 -4.54 21.05
N ASN A 5 -5.89 -5.21 20.43
CA ASN A 5 -5.73 -6.48 19.74
C ASN A 5 -5.72 -6.33 18.21
N LEU A 6 -5.75 -5.10 17.67
CA LEU A 6 -5.64 -4.85 16.22
C LEU A 6 -4.36 -5.53 15.69
N PRO A 7 -4.45 -6.54 14.81
CA PRO A 7 -3.25 -7.21 14.30
C PRO A 7 -2.41 -6.25 13.46
N LEU A 8 -1.14 -6.10 13.85
CA LEU A 8 -0.16 -5.28 13.14
C LEU A 8 0.94 -6.17 12.57
N VAL A 9 1.38 -5.92 11.34
CA VAL A 9 2.46 -6.69 10.71
C VAL A 9 3.69 -5.82 10.49
N TYR A 10 4.84 -6.29 10.95
CA TYR A 10 6.13 -5.62 10.77
C TYR A 10 7.27 -6.63 10.62
N HIS A 11 8.30 -6.28 9.85
CA HIS A 11 9.55 -7.03 9.79
C HIS A 11 10.76 -6.09 9.95
N PRO A 12 11.81 -6.47 10.70
CA PRO A 12 13.03 -5.66 10.86
C PRO A 12 13.70 -5.24 9.54
N ASN A 13 13.60 -6.08 8.50
CA ASN A 13 14.12 -5.79 7.15
C ASN A 13 13.51 -4.54 6.49
N TYR A 14 12.36 -4.02 6.97
CA TYR A 14 11.69 -2.92 6.28
C TYR A 14 12.46 -1.61 6.31
N SER A 15 13.31 -1.41 7.32
CA SER A 15 14.21 -0.28 7.41
C SER A 15 15.65 -0.74 7.63
N PHE A 16 16.56 -0.11 6.93
CA PHE A 16 18.00 -0.35 7.00
C PHE A 16 18.74 0.98 6.80
N SER A 17 20.06 0.98 7.00
CA SER A 17 20.88 2.17 6.77
C SER A 17 20.84 2.56 5.29
N PHE A 18 20.38 3.77 5.00
CA PHE A 18 20.19 4.25 3.65
C PHE A 18 20.41 5.76 3.59
N ASP A 19 20.63 6.32 2.40
CA ASP A 19 20.83 7.76 2.23
C ASP A 19 19.60 8.54 2.73
N PRO A 20 19.72 9.34 3.81
CA PRO A 20 18.61 10.08 4.37
C PRO A 20 18.13 11.22 3.46
N LYS A 21 18.89 11.58 2.41
CA LYS A 21 18.51 12.60 1.43
C LYS A 21 17.78 12.01 0.22
N HIS A 22 17.74 10.69 0.09
CA HIS A 22 17.01 10.04 -0.99
C HIS A 22 15.50 10.27 -0.85
N ARG A 23 14.79 10.43 -1.98
CA ARG A 23 13.34 10.68 -1.96
C ARG A 23 12.56 9.52 -1.34
N PHE A 24 12.96 8.29 -1.63
CA PHE A 24 12.43 7.11 -0.96
C PHE A 24 12.94 7.03 0.50
N VAL A 25 12.06 7.32 1.45
CA VAL A 25 12.38 7.40 2.88
C VAL A 25 12.36 6.01 3.53
N VAL A 26 13.46 5.28 3.47
CA VAL A 26 13.58 3.92 4.08
C VAL A 26 13.35 3.94 5.60
N SER A 27 13.70 5.03 6.30
CA SER A 27 13.52 5.10 7.75
C SER A 27 12.06 5.21 8.20
N LYS A 28 11.11 5.45 7.28
CA LYS A 28 9.70 5.68 7.64
C LYS A 28 9.08 4.47 8.34
N PHE A 29 9.44 3.25 7.94
CA PHE A 29 8.88 2.02 8.50
C PHE A 29 9.30 1.79 9.97
N ALA A 30 10.59 1.92 10.28
CA ALA A 30 11.08 1.82 11.66
C ALA A 30 10.55 2.96 12.55
N ARG A 31 10.50 4.20 12.04
CA ARG A 31 9.94 5.34 12.78
C ARG A 31 8.45 5.16 13.05
N LEU A 32 7.69 4.66 12.07
CA LEU A 32 6.27 4.32 12.24
C LEU A 32 6.09 3.30 13.37
N LYS A 33 6.84 2.19 13.34
CA LYS A 33 6.82 1.20 14.43
C LYS A 33 7.11 1.85 15.77
N SER A 34 8.21 2.61 15.88
CA SER A 34 8.60 3.26 17.14
C SER A 34 7.55 4.25 17.63
N TYR A 35 6.92 5.00 16.73
CA TYR A 35 5.82 5.90 17.08
C TYR A 35 4.62 5.13 17.64
N LEU A 36 4.19 4.05 16.97
CA LEU A 36 3.07 3.22 17.43
C LEU A 36 3.36 2.52 18.78
N GLU A 37 4.61 2.11 19.03
CA GLU A 37 5.05 1.62 20.35
C GLU A 37 4.91 2.70 21.44
N GLN A 38 5.31 3.94 21.15
CA GLN A 38 5.16 5.07 22.08
C GLN A 38 3.70 5.43 22.34
N GLN A 39 2.81 5.24 21.35
CA GLN A 39 1.36 5.43 21.53
C GLN A 39 0.68 4.26 22.26
N GLY A 40 1.41 3.17 22.56
CA GLY A 40 0.85 1.98 23.19
C GLY A 40 -0.06 1.15 22.28
N LEU A 41 0.05 1.33 20.96
CA LEU A 41 -0.73 0.58 19.95
C LEU A 41 -0.05 -0.75 19.56
N ILE A 42 1.23 -0.91 19.89
CA ILE A 42 1.99 -2.15 19.70
C ILE A 42 2.21 -2.82 21.05
N GLY A 43 1.79 -4.09 21.14
CA GLY A 43 2.02 -5.01 22.24
C GLY A 43 2.11 -6.45 21.72
N GLN A 44 1.24 -7.35 22.20
CA GLN A 44 1.20 -8.76 21.76
C GLN A 44 0.52 -8.95 20.39
N ASN A 45 -0.04 -7.89 19.82
CA ASN A 45 -0.71 -7.84 18.53
C ASN A 45 0.26 -7.65 17.34
N LEU A 46 1.57 -7.60 17.57
CA LEU A 46 2.57 -7.47 16.52
C LEU A 46 2.98 -8.84 15.97
N HIS A 47 2.77 -9.03 14.67
CA HIS A 47 3.12 -10.23 13.93
C HIS A 47 4.28 -9.96 12.98
N GLN A 48 5.12 -10.97 12.80
CA GLN A 48 6.25 -10.93 11.87
C GLN A 48 6.05 -11.97 10.77
N GLY A 49 6.05 -11.52 9.52
CA GLY A 49 6.01 -12.39 8.34
C GLY A 49 7.34 -13.13 8.12
N PRO A 50 7.36 -14.19 7.29
CA PRO A 50 8.60 -14.83 6.88
C PRO A 50 9.45 -13.91 6.01
N VAL A 51 10.77 -14.16 5.96
CA VAL A 51 11.67 -13.53 4.99
C VAL A 51 11.33 -14.07 3.60
N GLY A 52 11.16 -13.16 2.64
CA GLY A 52 10.79 -13.55 1.27
C GLY A 52 11.97 -13.82 0.35
N HIS A 53 11.68 -14.60 -0.69
CA HIS A 53 12.58 -14.97 -1.77
C HIS A 53 11.97 -14.59 -3.12
N TYR A 54 12.78 -14.43 -4.18
CA TYR A 54 12.25 -14.04 -5.49
C TYR A 54 11.20 -15.01 -6.02
N ALA A 55 11.39 -16.30 -5.76
CA ALA A 55 10.50 -17.37 -6.18
C ALA A 55 9.07 -17.23 -5.64
N ASP A 56 8.89 -16.56 -4.49
CA ASP A 56 7.54 -16.30 -3.96
C ASP A 56 6.73 -15.43 -4.93
N LEU A 57 7.40 -14.51 -5.65
CA LEU A 57 6.75 -13.49 -6.47
C LEU A 57 6.62 -13.86 -7.94
N GLU A 58 7.16 -15.01 -8.35
CA GLU A 58 6.95 -15.62 -9.67
C GLU A 58 5.46 -15.92 -9.95
N LEU A 59 4.64 -15.96 -8.89
CA LEU A 59 3.20 -16.06 -9.01
C LEU A 59 2.59 -14.94 -9.87
N VAL A 60 3.13 -13.71 -9.76
CA VAL A 60 2.56 -12.52 -10.41
C VAL A 60 3.56 -11.77 -11.28
N HIS A 61 4.86 -11.97 -11.09
CA HIS A 61 5.90 -11.35 -11.89
C HIS A 61 6.57 -12.35 -12.83
N CYS A 62 7.19 -11.82 -13.88
CA CYS A 62 8.09 -12.57 -14.75
C CYS A 62 9.23 -13.19 -13.92
N GLU A 63 9.41 -14.50 -14.05
CA GLU A 63 10.44 -15.28 -13.34
C GLU A 63 11.83 -14.68 -13.53
N GLN A 64 12.20 -14.40 -14.79
CA GLN A 64 13.51 -13.82 -15.11
C GLN A 64 13.68 -12.44 -14.47
N TYR A 65 12.63 -11.61 -14.46
CA TYR A 65 12.70 -10.26 -13.89
C TYR A 65 12.98 -10.28 -12.39
N VAL A 66 12.23 -11.07 -11.61
CA VAL A 66 12.41 -11.11 -10.15
C VAL A 66 13.73 -11.76 -9.75
N ARG A 67 14.18 -12.76 -10.52
CA ARG A 67 15.50 -13.37 -10.33
C ARG A 67 16.63 -12.39 -10.62
N ASP A 68 16.58 -11.69 -11.76
CA ASP A 68 17.61 -10.71 -12.14
C ASP A 68 17.65 -9.54 -11.14
N LEU A 69 16.49 -9.08 -10.68
CA LEU A 69 16.38 -8.08 -9.63
C LEU A 69 17.06 -8.55 -8.34
N TYR A 70 16.76 -9.78 -7.90
CA TYR A 70 17.30 -10.37 -6.67
C TYR A 70 18.82 -10.52 -6.72
N HIS A 71 19.38 -10.91 -7.86
CA HIS A 71 20.81 -11.17 -8.04
C HIS A 71 21.63 -9.96 -8.51
N ASN A 72 21.03 -8.78 -8.66
CA ASN A 72 21.67 -7.56 -9.19
C ASN A 72 22.12 -7.71 -10.66
N GLU A 73 21.33 -8.39 -11.47
CA GLU A 73 21.61 -8.69 -12.88
C GLU A 73 20.80 -7.79 -13.85
N LEU A 74 19.88 -6.97 -13.34
CA LEU A 74 19.15 -5.99 -14.15
C LEU A 74 20.10 -4.97 -14.80
N CYS A 75 19.82 -4.63 -16.07
CA CYS A 75 20.61 -3.61 -16.76
C CYS A 75 20.47 -2.23 -16.08
N PRO A 76 21.47 -1.34 -16.22
CA PRO A 76 21.44 -0.01 -15.59
C PRO A 76 20.22 0.85 -15.96
N LYS A 77 19.63 0.64 -17.14
CA LYS A 77 18.41 1.35 -17.57
C LYS A 77 17.20 0.95 -16.72
N ALA A 78 17.06 -0.34 -16.42
CA ALA A 78 15.98 -0.85 -15.57
C ALA A 78 16.12 -0.33 -14.13
N MET A 79 17.32 -0.38 -13.56
CA MET A 79 17.57 0.18 -12.22
C MET A 79 17.32 1.70 -12.14
N ARG A 80 17.65 2.46 -13.19
CA ARG A 80 17.29 3.90 -13.27
C ARG A 80 15.79 4.14 -13.32
N ARG A 81 15.02 3.26 -13.98
CA ARG A 81 13.55 3.36 -14.01
C ARG A 81 12.94 3.16 -12.62
N ILE A 82 13.47 2.21 -11.85
CA ILE A 82 13.07 1.97 -10.47
C ILE A 82 13.40 3.18 -9.59
N GLY A 83 14.60 3.75 -9.76
CA GLY A 83 15.00 4.98 -9.06
C GLY A 83 15.47 4.77 -7.62
N ILE A 84 15.83 3.54 -7.24
CA ILE A 84 16.50 3.21 -5.97
C ILE A 84 17.74 2.38 -6.28
N PRO A 85 18.94 2.74 -5.76
CA PRO A 85 20.15 1.94 -5.94
C PRO A 85 20.01 0.57 -5.28
N TRP A 86 20.49 -0.47 -5.95
CA TRP A 86 20.46 -1.83 -5.45
C TRP A 86 21.36 -2.00 -4.21
N SER A 87 20.87 -2.72 -3.20
CA SER A 87 21.67 -3.26 -2.10
C SER A 87 21.06 -4.58 -1.61
N LYS A 88 21.82 -5.37 -0.85
CA LYS A 88 21.32 -6.63 -0.27
C LYS A 88 20.17 -6.38 0.70
N GLU A 89 20.27 -5.31 1.49
CA GLU A 89 19.24 -4.90 2.45
C GLU A 89 17.97 -4.44 1.74
N LEU A 90 18.09 -3.71 0.63
CA LEU A 90 16.95 -3.34 -0.19
C LEU A 90 16.27 -4.57 -0.80
N MET A 91 17.02 -5.58 -1.26
CA MET A 91 16.42 -6.82 -1.73
C MET A 91 15.72 -7.58 -0.60
N ALA A 92 16.37 -7.72 0.56
CA ALA A 92 15.76 -8.35 1.72
C ALA A 92 14.43 -7.67 2.09
N ARG A 93 14.37 -6.33 2.10
CA ARG A 93 13.13 -5.56 2.24
C ARG A 93 12.12 -5.91 1.15
N THR A 94 12.53 -5.77 -0.10
CA THR A 94 11.68 -5.82 -1.29
C THR A 94 10.94 -7.14 -1.39
N PHE A 95 11.63 -8.27 -1.14
CA PHE A 95 11.01 -9.58 -1.23
C PHE A 95 10.28 -9.99 0.06
N THR A 96 10.62 -9.42 1.22
CA THR A 96 9.91 -9.69 2.48
C THR A 96 8.56 -8.96 2.58
N ALA A 97 8.48 -7.71 2.11
CA ALA A 97 7.28 -6.89 2.29
C ALA A 97 5.99 -7.51 1.69
N PRO A 98 6.00 -8.12 0.49
CA PRO A 98 4.80 -8.78 -0.05
C PRO A 98 4.26 -9.91 0.83
N LEU A 99 5.14 -10.67 1.50
CA LEU A 99 4.71 -11.71 2.43
C LEU A 99 4.08 -11.11 3.70
N GLY A 100 4.52 -9.92 4.09
CA GLY A 100 3.88 -9.10 5.11
C GLY A 100 2.47 -8.67 4.72
N THR A 101 2.26 -8.16 3.50
CA THR A 101 0.94 -7.76 2.99
C THR A 101 -0.02 -8.96 2.93
N TYR A 102 0.46 -10.12 2.47
CA TYR A 102 -0.32 -11.36 2.49
C TYR A 102 -0.67 -11.83 3.91
N LEU A 103 0.25 -11.73 4.86
CA LEU A 103 -0.03 -12.03 6.27
C LEU A 103 -1.07 -11.07 6.85
N THR A 104 -0.98 -9.77 6.55
CA THR A 104 -1.97 -8.77 6.97
C THR A 104 -3.36 -9.12 6.44
N ALA A 105 -3.48 -9.42 5.15
CA ALA A 105 -4.74 -9.87 4.56
C ALA A 105 -5.28 -11.14 5.23
N SER A 106 -4.40 -12.09 5.52
CA SER A 106 -4.76 -13.32 6.24
C SER A 106 -5.27 -13.08 7.65
N LEU A 107 -4.75 -12.06 8.34
CA LEU A 107 -5.18 -11.65 9.68
C LEU A 107 -6.48 -10.85 9.61
N ALA A 108 -6.64 -9.97 8.63
CA ALA A 108 -7.87 -9.21 8.41
C ALA A 108 -9.06 -10.14 8.17
N LEU A 109 -8.91 -11.17 7.33
CA LEU A 109 -9.96 -12.18 7.11
C LEU A 109 -10.42 -12.89 8.39
N LYS A 110 -9.58 -12.95 9.42
CA LYS A 110 -9.91 -13.56 10.72
C LYS A 110 -10.44 -12.57 11.75
N ASN A 111 -10.01 -11.31 11.69
CA ASN A 111 -10.23 -10.32 12.74
C ASN A 111 -11.06 -9.11 12.28
N GLY A 112 -11.53 -9.09 11.02
CA GLY A 112 -12.20 -7.96 10.39
C GLY A 112 -11.23 -6.86 9.90
N VAL A 113 -10.15 -6.58 10.64
CA VAL A 113 -9.15 -5.59 10.25
C VAL A 113 -7.74 -6.03 10.64
N ALA A 114 -6.75 -5.69 9.82
CA ALA A 114 -5.34 -5.78 10.15
C ALA A 114 -4.53 -4.72 9.39
N CYS A 115 -3.41 -4.26 9.95
CA CYS A 115 -2.59 -3.22 9.32
C CYS A 115 -1.15 -3.69 9.08
N HIS A 116 -0.65 -3.47 7.87
CA HIS A 116 0.74 -3.66 7.52
C HIS A 116 1.50 -2.35 7.74
N LEU A 117 2.61 -2.37 8.47
CA LEU A 117 3.47 -1.19 8.66
C LEU A 117 4.42 -0.93 7.48
N ALA A 118 4.12 -1.48 6.30
CA ALA A 118 4.82 -1.34 5.04
C ALA A 118 3.84 -1.66 3.89
N GLY A 119 4.34 -2.06 2.72
CA GLY A 119 3.51 -2.41 1.55
C GLY A 119 3.04 -1.19 0.75
N GLY A 120 2.12 -1.44 -0.19
CA GLY A 120 1.58 -0.42 -1.10
C GLY A 120 2.50 -0.12 -2.28
N THR A 121 3.17 -1.14 -2.80
CA THR A 121 4.13 -1.05 -3.91
C THR A 121 3.43 -1.19 -5.26
N HIS A 122 2.50 -0.27 -5.53
CA HIS A 122 1.54 -0.36 -6.64
C HIS A 122 2.08 -0.07 -8.07
N HIS A 123 3.33 0.40 -8.22
CA HIS A 123 3.91 0.80 -9.50
C HIS A 123 4.75 -0.28 -10.20
N ALA A 124 4.98 -1.42 -9.56
CA ALA A 124 5.72 -2.51 -10.19
C ALA A 124 4.80 -3.26 -11.17
N HIS A 125 5.31 -3.51 -12.38
CA HIS A 125 4.62 -4.25 -13.44
C HIS A 125 5.13 -5.69 -13.51
N TYR A 126 4.54 -6.49 -14.39
CA TYR A 126 4.88 -7.91 -14.58
C TYR A 126 6.40 -8.16 -14.73
N ASP A 127 7.08 -7.42 -15.59
CA ASP A 127 8.48 -7.66 -15.97
C ASP A 127 9.41 -6.45 -15.75
N PHE A 128 8.96 -5.42 -15.03
CA PHE A 128 9.80 -4.28 -14.64
C PHE A 128 9.29 -3.54 -13.39
N GLY A 129 10.22 -2.93 -12.67
CA GLY A 129 9.93 -1.99 -11.59
C GLY A 129 9.91 -0.53 -12.08
N SER A 130 9.20 0.32 -11.34
CA SER A 130 8.97 1.72 -11.67
C SER A 130 8.55 2.50 -10.41
N GLY A 131 8.79 3.81 -10.37
CA GLY A 131 8.25 4.67 -9.30
C GLY A 131 8.57 4.19 -7.88
N TYR A 132 9.83 3.79 -7.63
CA TYR A 132 10.28 3.22 -6.36
C TYR A 132 9.71 1.84 -5.99
N CYS A 133 8.82 1.27 -6.80
CA CYS A 133 8.26 -0.06 -6.63
C CYS A 133 9.04 -1.07 -7.49
N MET A 134 9.58 -2.10 -6.85
CA MET A 134 10.36 -3.16 -7.49
C MET A 134 9.54 -4.43 -7.72
N VAL A 135 8.57 -4.70 -6.85
CA VAL A 135 7.62 -5.81 -6.91
C VAL A 135 6.27 -5.29 -6.43
N ASN A 136 5.17 -5.98 -6.76
CA ASN A 136 3.81 -5.53 -6.47
C ASN A 136 3.15 -6.42 -5.41
N ASP A 137 3.12 -5.94 -4.16
CA ASP A 137 2.55 -6.68 -3.03
C ASP A 137 1.03 -6.79 -3.06
N LEU A 138 0.33 -5.81 -3.64
CA LEU A 138 -1.13 -5.82 -3.76
C LEU A 138 -1.58 -6.89 -4.76
N ALA A 139 -1.00 -6.89 -5.97
CA ALA A 139 -1.27 -7.90 -6.98
C ALA A 139 -0.89 -9.30 -6.49
N TYR A 140 0.29 -9.45 -5.89
CA TYR A 140 0.72 -10.70 -5.28
C TYR A 140 -0.27 -11.24 -4.24
N THR A 141 -0.72 -10.37 -3.32
CA THR A 141 -1.61 -10.77 -2.24
C THR A 141 -2.98 -11.19 -2.77
N ALA A 142 -3.58 -10.42 -3.67
CA ALA A 142 -4.87 -10.74 -4.27
C ALA A 142 -4.84 -12.06 -5.03
N GLU A 143 -3.88 -12.23 -5.95
CA GLU A 143 -3.69 -13.44 -6.74
C GLU A 143 -3.47 -14.68 -5.87
N ARG A 144 -2.63 -14.55 -4.83
CA ARG A 144 -2.35 -15.66 -3.92
C ARG A 144 -3.59 -16.10 -3.15
N LEU A 145 -4.36 -15.16 -2.60
CA LEU A 145 -5.57 -15.49 -1.83
C LEU A 145 -6.65 -16.15 -2.69
N ILE A 146 -6.84 -15.68 -3.93
CA ILE A 146 -7.77 -16.28 -4.90
C ILE A 146 -7.32 -17.68 -5.29
N LYS A 147 -6.03 -17.85 -5.64
CA LYS A 147 -5.46 -19.16 -6.01
C LYS A 147 -5.56 -20.19 -4.88
N GLU A 148 -5.38 -19.75 -3.65
CA GLU A 148 -5.55 -20.57 -2.44
C GLU A 148 -7.03 -20.76 -2.04
N LYS A 149 -7.98 -20.16 -2.76
CA LYS A 149 -9.43 -20.20 -2.48
C LYS A 149 -9.79 -19.70 -1.08
N ARG A 150 -9.03 -18.72 -0.58
CA ARG A 150 -9.29 -18.08 0.72
C ARG A 150 -10.31 -16.95 0.62
N VAL A 151 -10.47 -16.41 -0.58
CA VAL A 151 -11.47 -15.43 -1.00
C VAL A 151 -11.91 -15.77 -2.42
N HIS A 152 -13.12 -15.39 -2.79
CA HIS A 152 -13.65 -15.45 -4.14
C HIS A 152 -13.37 -14.16 -4.91
N ASN A 153 -13.48 -13.00 -4.26
CA ASN A 153 -13.21 -11.70 -4.88
C ASN A 153 -12.47 -10.74 -3.94
N VAL A 154 -11.69 -9.82 -4.51
CA VAL A 154 -10.91 -8.82 -3.78
C VAL A 154 -11.16 -7.44 -4.39
N LEU A 155 -11.41 -6.44 -3.54
CA LEU A 155 -11.34 -5.03 -3.94
C LEU A 155 -9.98 -4.47 -3.53
N ILE A 156 -9.20 -3.98 -4.48
CA ILE A 156 -8.04 -3.14 -4.20
C ILE A 156 -8.50 -1.69 -4.29
N PHE A 157 -8.52 -1.01 -3.14
CA PHE A 157 -8.91 0.39 -3.04
C PHE A 157 -7.66 1.24 -2.78
N ASP A 158 -7.22 1.95 -3.81
CA ASP A 158 -5.96 2.70 -3.80
C ASP A 158 -6.22 4.21 -3.71
N CYS A 159 -5.72 4.80 -2.62
CA CYS A 159 -5.81 6.23 -2.32
C CYS A 159 -4.44 6.93 -2.27
N ASP A 160 -3.40 6.30 -2.81
CA ASP A 160 -2.14 6.97 -3.11
C ASP A 160 -2.36 8.08 -4.16
N VAL A 161 -1.57 9.15 -4.10
CA VAL A 161 -1.71 10.28 -5.03
C VAL A 161 -1.37 9.91 -6.47
N HIS A 162 -0.58 8.86 -6.66
CA HIS A 162 -0.22 8.31 -7.96
C HIS A 162 -1.17 7.19 -8.34
N GLN A 163 -1.45 7.03 -9.63
CA GLN A 163 -2.24 5.88 -10.08
C GLN A 163 -1.44 4.59 -9.86
N GLY A 164 -2.07 3.58 -9.25
CA GLY A 164 -1.56 2.22 -9.12
C GLY A 164 -1.46 1.46 -10.44
N ASP A 165 -0.69 1.99 -11.37
CA ASP A 165 -0.57 1.52 -12.76
C ASP A 165 -0.04 0.10 -12.91
N GLY A 166 0.92 -0.29 -12.06
CA GLY A 166 1.43 -1.65 -12.03
C GLY A 166 0.36 -2.63 -11.61
N THR A 167 -0.39 -2.30 -10.55
CA THR A 167 -1.51 -3.10 -10.05
C THR A 167 -2.59 -3.29 -11.11
N ALA A 168 -3.02 -2.19 -11.75
CA ALA A 168 -4.02 -2.23 -12.82
C ALA A 168 -3.55 -3.10 -14.00
N ALA A 169 -2.32 -2.89 -14.49
CA ALA A 169 -1.79 -3.62 -15.63
C ALA A 169 -1.63 -5.12 -15.36
N MET A 170 -1.21 -5.50 -14.16
CA MET A 170 -0.99 -6.91 -13.80
C MET A 170 -2.29 -7.69 -13.60
N LEU A 171 -3.36 -7.02 -13.15
CA LEU A 171 -4.62 -7.67 -12.77
C LEU A 171 -5.73 -7.55 -13.82
N THR A 172 -5.49 -6.86 -14.94
CA THR A 172 -6.48 -6.60 -16.00
C THR A 172 -7.22 -7.83 -16.54
N HIS A 173 -6.64 -9.03 -16.41
CA HIS A 173 -7.25 -10.29 -16.87
C HIS A 173 -7.79 -11.17 -15.74
N ASN A 174 -7.74 -10.71 -14.49
CA ASN A 174 -8.27 -11.43 -13.35
C ASN A 174 -9.69 -10.92 -13.00
N PRO A 175 -10.76 -11.64 -13.36
CA PRO A 175 -12.13 -11.19 -13.13
C PRO A 175 -12.55 -11.23 -11.65
N PHE A 176 -11.70 -11.75 -10.77
CA PHE A 176 -11.95 -11.87 -9.33
C PHE A 176 -11.29 -10.74 -8.52
N VAL A 177 -10.54 -9.85 -9.18
CA VAL A 177 -9.94 -8.68 -8.51
C VAL A 177 -10.46 -7.42 -9.19
N PHE A 178 -11.02 -6.52 -8.39
CA PHE A 178 -11.42 -5.20 -8.84
C PHE A 178 -10.41 -4.17 -8.34
N THR A 179 -9.79 -3.43 -9.25
CA THR A 179 -8.83 -2.37 -8.91
C THR A 179 -9.50 -1.00 -9.05
N CYS A 180 -9.54 -0.24 -7.96
CA CYS A 180 -9.99 1.14 -7.93
C CYS A 180 -8.85 2.07 -7.53
N SER A 181 -8.58 3.12 -8.30
CA SER A 181 -7.59 4.15 -7.96
C SER A 181 -8.20 5.54 -7.95
N ILE A 182 -8.05 6.26 -6.83
CA ILE A 182 -8.41 7.67 -6.67
C ILE A 182 -7.11 8.46 -6.55
N HIS A 183 -6.70 9.11 -7.65
CA HIS A 183 -5.35 9.67 -7.79
C HIS A 183 -5.37 11.07 -8.39
N CYS A 184 -4.24 11.78 -8.37
CA CYS A 184 -4.10 13.03 -9.10
C CYS A 184 -3.85 12.74 -10.59
N GLU A 185 -4.78 13.16 -11.45
CA GLU A 185 -4.76 12.89 -12.90
C GLU A 185 -3.46 13.39 -13.53
N LYS A 186 -3.08 14.63 -13.22
CA LYS A 186 -1.89 15.31 -13.77
C LYS A 186 -0.63 15.04 -12.93
N ASN A 187 -0.44 13.81 -12.47
CA ASN A 187 0.75 13.33 -11.77
C ASN A 187 1.34 12.05 -12.38
N PHE A 188 2.47 11.56 -11.84
CA PHE A 188 3.01 10.26 -12.22
C PHE A 188 1.98 9.14 -11.94
N PRO A 189 1.91 8.10 -12.79
CA PRO A 189 2.59 7.96 -14.07
C PRO A 189 1.98 8.86 -15.16
N PHE A 190 2.81 9.36 -16.06
CA PHE A 190 2.36 10.25 -17.15
C PHE A 190 1.53 9.54 -18.22
N ARG A 191 1.62 8.21 -18.28
CA ARG A 191 0.74 7.36 -19.08
C ARG A 191 -0.02 6.49 -18.10
N LYS A 192 -1.28 6.83 -17.88
CA LYS A 192 -2.18 6.04 -17.03
C LYS A 192 -2.40 4.66 -17.64
N GLN A 193 -2.58 3.66 -16.79
CA GLN A 193 -3.13 2.37 -17.17
C GLN A 193 -4.64 2.38 -16.96
N GLN A 194 -5.31 1.34 -17.44
CA GLN A 194 -6.74 1.17 -17.23
C GLN A 194 -6.97 0.23 -16.05
N SER A 195 -7.46 0.77 -14.94
CA SER A 195 -8.04 0.01 -13.83
C SER A 195 -9.49 -0.36 -14.16
N ASP A 196 -10.16 -1.13 -13.30
CA ASP A 196 -11.63 -1.30 -13.38
C ASP A 196 -12.38 0.01 -13.06
N LEU A 197 -11.85 0.82 -12.14
CA LEU A 197 -12.30 2.19 -11.88
C LEU A 197 -11.13 3.13 -11.61
N ASP A 198 -11.01 4.17 -12.43
CA ASP A 198 -10.06 5.26 -12.25
C ASP A 198 -10.80 6.57 -12.00
N ILE A 199 -10.50 7.23 -10.88
CA ILE A 199 -11.00 8.56 -10.56
C ILE A 199 -9.81 9.53 -10.52
N GLY A 200 -9.58 10.18 -11.65
CA GLY A 200 -8.59 11.23 -11.80
C GLY A 200 -9.06 12.56 -11.21
N LEU A 201 -8.38 13.03 -10.18
CA LEU A 201 -8.62 14.32 -9.54
C LEU A 201 -7.71 15.40 -10.13
N ASP A 202 -8.23 16.62 -10.25
CA ASP A 202 -7.41 17.76 -10.63
C ASP A 202 -6.38 18.11 -9.53
N PRO A 203 -5.22 18.68 -9.91
CA PRO A 203 -4.27 19.20 -8.93
C PRO A 203 -4.90 20.23 -7.98
N ASN A 204 -4.46 20.21 -6.72
CA ASN A 204 -4.89 21.08 -5.63
C ASN A 204 -6.35 20.87 -5.18
N VAL A 205 -6.98 19.74 -5.55
CA VAL A 205 -8.22 19.31 -4.88
C VAL A 205 -7.95 19.20 -3.37
N SER A 206 -8.83 19.81 -2.58
CA SER A 206 -8.74 19.88 -1.12
C SER A 206 -9.73 18.93 -0.44
N ASP A 207 -9.68 18.88 0.89
CA ASP A 207 -10.44 17.96 1.75
C ASP A 207 -11.89 17.72 1.33
N HIS A 208 -12.69 18.78 1.11
CA HIS A 208 -14.14 18.61 0.92
C HIS A 208 -14.47 17.80 -0.33
N GLU A 209 -13.85 18.13 -1.46
CA GLU A 209 -14.09 17.42 -2.71
C GLU A 209 -13.47 16.02 -2.69
N TYR A 210 -12.24 15.89 -2.19
CA TYR A 210 -11.56 14.61 -2.07
C TYR A 210 -12.35 13.61 -1.21
N LEU A 211 -12.77 14.03 -0.02
CA LEU A 211 -13.49 13.15 0.91
C LEU A 211 -14.86 12.74 0.38
N ARG A 212 -15.56 13.65 -0.31
CA ARG A 212 -16.84 13.33 -0.97
C ARG A 212 -16.66 12.25 -2.04
N VAL A 213 -15.58 12.32 -2.83
CA VAL A 213 -15.25 11.31 -3.84
C VAL A 213 -14.91 9.98 -3.18
N VAL A 214 -14.03 9.97 -2.19
CA VAL A 214 -13.64 8.74 -1.49
C VAL A 214 -14.86 8.05 -0.85
N GLU A 215 -15.69 8.81 -0.13
CA GLU A 215 -16.88 8.29 0.56
C GLU A 215 -17.89 7.69 -0.41
N ALA A 216 -18.26 8.41 -1.47
CA ALA A 216 -19.20 7.90 -2.47
C ALA A 216 -18.64 6.62 -3.13
N THR A 217 -17.36 6.64 -3.50
CA THR A 217 -16.74 5.53 -4.23
C THR A 217 -16.65 4.26 -3.39
N ILE A 218 -16.19 4.34 -2.14
CA ILE A 218 -16.07 3.13 -1.30
C ILE A 218 -17.44 2.53 -0.99
N HIS A 219 -18.46 3.36 -0.73
CA HIS A 219 -19.82 2.87 -0.48
C HIS A 219 -20.43 2.19 -1.71
N ASP A 220 -20.29 2.80 -2.88
CA ASP A 220 -20.80 2.24 -4.14
C ASP A 220 -20.10 0.91 -4.49
N LEU A 221 -18.78 0.83 -4.34
CA LEU A 221 -18.02 -0.38 -4.65
C LEU A 221 -18.33 -1.53 -3.67
N LEU A 222 -18.47 -1.25 -2.37
CA LEU A 222 -18.85 -2.28 -1.41
C LEU A 222 -20.25 -2.83 -1.68
N GLU A 223 -21.20 -1.98 -2.11
CA GLU A 223 -22.56 -2.41 -2.48
C GLU A 223 -22.58 -3.23 -3.78
N GLN A 224 -21.86 -2.78 -4.81
CA GLN A 224 -21.90 -3.41 -6.13
C GLN A 224 -21.10 -4.71 -6.18
N LEU A 225 -19.94 -4.75 -5.53
CA LEU A 225 -19.00 -5.86 -5.66
C LEU A 225 -19.17 -6.90 -4.55
N ASN A 226 -19.66 -6.50 -3.38
CA ASN A 226 -19.69 -7.33 -2.16
C ASN A 226 -18.38 -8.14 -2.00
N PRO A 227 -17.22 -7.47 -1.86
CA PRO A 227 -15.93 -8.15 -1.86
C PRO A 227 -15.72 -8.92 -0.55
N ASP A 228 -15.05 -10.07 -0.64
CA ASP A 228 -14.67 -10.86 0.54
C ASP A 228 -13.52 -10.19 1.35
N LEU A 229 -12.76 -9.29 0.70
CA LEU A 229 -11.66 -8.56 1.29
C LEU A 229 -11.41 -7.24 0.55
N VAL A 230 -11.15 -6.18 1.31
CA VAL A 230 -10.55 -4.95 0.78
C VAL A 230 -9.05 -4.91 1.11
N LEU A 231 -8.22 -4.78 0.09
CA LEU A 231 -6.83 -4.33 0.23
C LEU A 231 -6.82 -2.81 0.09
N TYR A 232 -6.59 -2.10 1.20
CA TYR A 232 -6.63 -0.64 1.23
C TYR A 232 -5.21 -0.06 1.21
N ASP A 233 -4.85 0.62 0.12
CA ASP A 233 -3.61 1.40 0.04
C ASP A 233 -3.85 2.82 0.55
N ALA A 234 -3.32 3.09 1.74
CA ALA A 234 -3.54 4.34 2.48
C ALA A 234 -2.38 5.34 2.29
N GLY A 235 -1.80 5.41 1.09
CA GLY A 235 -0.74 6.36 0.73
C GLY A 235 -0.99 7.79 1.25
N VAL A 236 0.01 8.42 1.86
CA VAL A 236 -0.11 9.74 2.52
C VAL A 236 0.49 10.88 1.70
N ASP A 237 0.88 10.60 0.46
CA ASP A 237 1.40 11.58 -0.50
C ASP A 237 0.32 12.43 -1.18
N VAL A 238 -0.95 12.24 -0.83
CA VAL A 238 -2.02 13.20 -1.12
C VAL A 238 -1.94 14.47 -0.26
N TRP A 239 -1.08 14.47 0.76
CA TRP A 239 -0.95 15.56 1.73
C TRP A 239 -0.39 16.85 1.12
N GLN A 240 -0.92 18.00 1.55
CA GLN A 240 -0.64 19.33 1.00
C GLN A 240 0.84 19.79 0.96
N GLU A 241 1.73 19.26 1.81
CA GLU A 241 3.17 19.55 1.73
C GLU A 241 4.02 18.34 1.31
N ASP A 242 3.39 17.32 0.72
CA ASP A 242 4.12 16.21 0.11
C ASP A 242 4.94 16.71 -1.09
N THR A 243 6.16 16.22 -1.21
CA THR A 243 7.09 16.72 -2.24
C THR A 243 6.86 16.13 -3.63
N LEU A 244 6.09 15.04 -3.75
CA LEU A 244 5.76 14.37 -5.01
C LEU A 244 4.25 14.39 -5.30
N GLY A 245 3.44 14.63 -4.28
CA GLY A 245 2.00 14.88 -4.39
C GLY A 245 1.65 16.18 -5.12
N LYS A 246 0.39 16.25 -5.56
CA LYS A 246 -0.22 17.44 -6.17
C LYS A 246 -1.65 17.69 -5.71
N LEU A 247 -2.06 17.06 -4.61
CA LEU A 247 -3.34 17.35 -3.96
C LEU A 247 -3.07 18.20 -2.71
N ASP A 248 -4.13 18.82 -2.18
CA ASP A 248 -4.06 19.77 -1.06
C ASP A 248 -4.82 19.22 0.15
N ILE A 249 -4.52 17.97 0.53
CA ILE A 249 -5.22 17.27 1.62
C ILE A 249 -4.56 17.60 2.95
N SER A 250 -5.36 18.06 3.91
CA SER A 250 -4.90 18.39 5.25
C SER A 250 -4.63 17.13 6.07
N TRP A 251 -4.01 17.29 7.24
CA TRP A 251 -3.85 16.20 8.21
C TRP A 251 -5.22 15.62 8.63
N GLN A 252 -6.18 16.50 8.91
CA GLN A 252 -7.55 16.13 9.26
C GLN A 252 -8.28 15.49 8.07
N GLY A 253 -7.91 15.87 6.83
CA GLY A 253 -8.36 15.22 5.61
C GLY A 253 -7.94 13.75 5.56
N LEU A 254 -6.66 13.44 5.80
CA LEU A 254 -6.16 12.07 5.89
C LEU A 254 -6.89 11.26 6.99
N GLU A 255 -7.04 11.84 8.19
CA GLU A 255 -7.77 11.18 9.28
C GLU A 255 -9.22 10.86 8.92
N LYS A 256 -9.90 11.79 8.23
CA LYS A 256 -11.28 11.60 7.76
C LYS A 256 -11.34 10.53 6.69
N ARG A 257 -10.43 10.55 5.70
CA ARG A 257 -10.34 9.57 4.62
C ARG A 257 -10.24 8.15 5.18
N ASP A 258 -9.24 7.91 6.03
CA ASP A 258 -9.00 6.57 6.56
C ASP A 258 -10.17 6.11 7.43
N ARG A 259 -10.77 7.01 8.21
CA ARG A 259 -11.98 6.71 8.99
C ARG A 259 -13.17 6.35 8.09
N ILE A 260 -13.39 7.07 6.98
CA ILE A 260 -14.48 6.80 6.04
C ILE A 260 -14.34 5.39 5.48
N VAL A 261 -13.18 5.05 4.92
CA VAL A 261 -12.94 3.75 4.28
C VAL A 261 -13.08 2.62 5.30
N LEU A 262 -12.43 2.73 6.46
CA LEU A 262 -12.45 1.70 7.50
C LEU A 262 -13.86 1.51 8.09
N ASN A 263 -14.61 2.59 8.33
CA ASN A 263 -15.98 2.49 8.82
C ASN A 263 -16.91 1.88 7.78
N ALA A 264 -16.77 2.22 6.49
CA ALA A 264 -17.58 1.65 5.43
C ALA A 264 -17.42 0.13 5.36
N CYS A 265 -16.17 -0.36 5.40
CA CYS A 265 -15.85 -1.78 5.46
C CYS A 265 -16.43 -2.44 6.72
N ASN A 266 -16.20 -1.84 7.90
CA ASN A 266 -16.71 -2.36 9.18
C ASN A 266 -18.24 -2.46 9.22
N GLN A 267 -18.95 -1.42 8.75
CA GLN A 267 -20.41 -1.40 8.71
C GLN A 267 -21.00 -2.45 7.76
N LYS A 268 -20.29 -2.78 6.69
CA LYS A 268 -20.66 -3.85 5.75
C LYS A 268 -20.19 -5.24 6.20
N GLY A 269 -19.40 -5.32 7.29
CA GLY A 269 -18.80 -6.57 7.74
C GLY A 269 -17.76 -7.13 6.78
N VAL A 270 -17.17 -6.28 5.93
CA VAL A 270 -16.16 -6.67 4.94
C VAL A 270 -14.77 -6.53 5.57
N PRO A 271 -13.97 -7.60 5.62
CA PRO A 271 -12.59 -7.53 6.10
C PRO A 271 -11.74 -6.51 5.33
N VAL A 272 -10.87 -5.78 6.03
CA VAL A 272 -9.95 -4.80 5.42
C VAL A 272 -8.51 -4.97 5.90
N ALA A 273 -7.60 -5.08 4.95
CA ALA A 273 -6.16 -5.12 5.19
C ALA A 273 -5.50 -3.85 4.65
N THR A 274 -4.85 -3.10 5.52
CA THR A 274 -4.24 -1.82 5.14
C THR A 274 -2.75 -1.96 4.85
N VAL A 275 -2.28 -1.19 3.88
CA VAL A 275 -0.86 -0.92 3.63
C VAL A 275 -0.63 0.59 3.63
N ILE A 276 0.62 1.02 3.82
CA ILE A 276 0.89 2.45 4.06
C ILE A 276 1.18 3.26 2.79
N GLY A 277 1.51 2.62 1.66
CA GLY A 277 1.70 3.30 0.37
C GLY A 277 2.84 4.33 0.31
N GLY A 278 2.67 5.28 -0.62
CA GLY A 278 3.52 6.44 -0.85
C GLY A 278 3.43 7.50 0.24
N GLY A 279 4.38 8.43 0.21
CA GLY A 279 4.56 9.45 1.25
C GLY A 279 6.00 9.93 1.30
N TYR A 280 6.19 11.23 1.05
CA TYR A 280 7.48 11.84 0.78
C TYR A 280 7.62 13.18 1.51
N ASP A 281 8.24 13.12 2.68
CA ASP A 281 8.56 14.27 3.52
C ASP A 281 10.05 14.28 3.85
N LYS A 282 10.63 15.47 3.96
CA LYS A 282 11.98 15.64 4.51
C LYS A 282 11.98 15.45 6.02
N ASP A 283 10.85 15.70 6.68
CA ASP A 283 10.65 15.37 8.09
C ASP A 283 10.16 13.91 8.22
N HIS A 284 11.11 13.01 8.48
CA HIS A 284 10.82 11.57 8.56
C HIS A 284 9.96 11.21 9.78
N GLU A 285 9.96 12.02 10.85
CA GLU A 285 9.10 11.81 12.02
C GLU A 285 7.66 12.23 11.68
N ARG A 286 7.50 13.39 11.04
CA ARG A 286 6.20 13.85 10.56
C ARG A 286 5.60 12.87 9.55
N LEU A 287 6.42 12.34 8.64
CA LEU A 287 6.00 11.30 7.70
C LEU A 287 5.54 10.02 8.40
N ALA A 288 6.30 9.53 9.38
CA ALA A 288 5.93 8.35 10.16
C ALA A 288 4.59 8.54 10.88
N LYS A 289 4.37 9.71 11.48
CA LYS A 289 3.09 10.06 12.11
C LYS A 289 1.94 10.13 11.12
N ARG A 290 2.15 10.64 9.89
CA ARG A 290 1.11 10.58 8.85
C ARG A 290 0.74 9.16 8.50
N HIS A 291 1.72 8.29 8.29
CA HIS A 291 1.44 6.86 8.04
C HIS A 291 0.82 6.15 9.24
N ALA A 292 0.93 6.67 10.46
CA ALA A 292 0.27 6.11 11.64
C ALA A 292 -1.25 6.36 11.63
N ILE A 293 -1.73 7.37 10.89
CA ILE A 293 -3.16 7.77 10.87
C ILE A 293 -4.06 6.58 10.55
N VAL A 294 -3.75 5.79 9.51
CA VAL A 294 -4.58 4.63 9.14
C VAL A 294 -4.64 3.58 10.25
N ILE A 295 -3.54 3.37 10.98
CA ILE A 295 -3.48 2.44 12.12
C ILE A 295 -4.27 2.99 13.31
N GLU A 296 -4.16 4.29 13.59
CA GLU A 296 -4.92 4.94 14.64
C GLU A 296 -6.42 4.94 14.37
N GLN A 297 -6.84 5.10 13.11
CA GLN A 297 -8.27 4.96 12.75
C GLN A 297 -8.70 3.49 12.81
N ALA A 298 -7.89 2.55 12.36
CA ALA A 298 -8.19 1.12 12.46
C ALA A 298 -8.30 0.63 13.91
N ALA A 299 -7.55 1.23 14.83
CA ALA A 299 -7.64 0.92 16.25
C ALA A 299 -8.91 1.48 16.90
N LYS A 300 -9.69 2.33 16.22
CA LYS A 300 -10.95 2.90 16.75
C LYS A 300 -12.20 2.14 16.29
N ILE A 301 -12.06 1.18 15.37
CA ILE A 301 -13.18 0.36 14.86
C ILE A 301 -13.29 -0.98 15.57
#